data_AF-A0A7Y2AFN1-F1
#
_entry.id   AF-A0A7Y2AFN1-F1
#
_cell.length_a   1.000
_cell.length_b   1.000
_cell.length_c   1.000
_cell.angle_alpha   90.00
_cell.angle_beta   90.00
_cell.angle_gamma   90.00
#
_symmetry.space_group_name_H-M   'P 1'
#
loop_
_entity.id
_entity.type
_entity.pdbx_description
1 polymer ?
#
loop_
_entity_poly.entity_id
_entity_poly.type
_entity_poly.pdbx_seq_one_letter_code
_entity_poly.pdbx_strand_id
1 'polypeptide(L)'
;MRFYLLCLPFVVATTISAQAPPPNIVLMMADDMGMGDTSAYHDITGNVDAWQIDTPNMERLARMGVRFTDAHTPTSRCSGTRYGLLTGRYPWRNRLKHWVLFGVQGDPMIERDRPTVASMLQENGYRTEMVGKWHVGLRYRRSDATPADGWEDADLTQPLFDTPLDHGFDYCRFTSRSHGTSGPSAGGKKAKNGEKQSVGPGHIHGRIAVSATGKGKQLHSDGHRDAYVLSKLGGRHSDHSIDFLNDHLDGKTKDQPFFLYYASNSNHSPYTPDDKIGGKAVSGASRNVSGNPMAAWKSPKRKSQAGTQDLRHDFIYENDVVLGRLIDYLQQT
;
A
#
# COMPACT_ATOMS: atom_id res chain seq x y z
N MET A 1 -19.00 -60.47 53.98
CA MET A 1 -18.17 -60.08 52.81
C MET A 1 -18.24 -58.56 52.67
N ARG A 2 -17.15 -57.83 52.95
CA ARG A 2 -17.10 -56.36 52.78
C ARG A 2 -16.65 -56.06 51.35
N PHE A 3 -17.50 -55.41 50.56
CA PHE A 3 -17.16 -54.93 49.23
C PHE A 3 -16.58 -53.52 49.33
N TYR A 4 -15.31 -53.36 48.92
CA TYR A 4 -14.70 -52.04 48.73
C TYR A 4 -14.88 -51.64 47.26
N LEU A 5 -15.61 -50.55 47.02
CA LEU A 5 -15.72 -49.95 45.69
C LEU A 5 -14.43 -49.17 45.40
N LEU A 6 -13.59 -49.68 44.50
CA LEU A 6 -12.43 -48.95 43.99
C LEU A 6 -12.92 -48.00 42.89
N CYS A 7 -13.00 -46.70 43.20
CA CYS A 7 -13.33 -45.67 42.22
C CYS A 7 -12.05 -45.32 41.44
N LEU A 8 -11.84 -45.91 40.26
CA LEU A 8 -10.77 -45.48 39.35
C LEU A 8 -11.17 -44.13 38.74
N PRO A 9 -10.35 -43.07 38.84
CA PRO A 9 -10.61 -41.82 38.14
C PRO A 9 -10.49 -42.08 36.63
N PHE A 10 -11.60 -41.93 35.92
CA PHE A 10 -11.63 -41.94 34.47
C PHE A 10 -10.98 -40.64 33.98
N VAL A 11 -9.67 -40.68 33.73
CA VAL A 11 -8.95 -39.57 33.11
C VAL A 11 -9.42 -39.51 31.65
N VAL A 12 -10.39 -38.65 31.36
CA VAL A 12 -10.72 -38.27 29.99
C VAL A 12 -9.50 -37.54 29.45
N ALA A 13 -8.68 -38.22 28.67
CA ALA A 13 -7.63 -37.59 27.88
C ALA A 13 -8.31 -36.69 26.85
N THR A 14 -8.57 -35.44 27.21
CA THR A 14 -8.91 -34.40 26.24
C THR A 14 -7.68 -34.23 25.35
N THR A 15 -7.73 -34.82 24.17
CA THR A 15 -6.81 -34.46 23.08
C THR A 15 -7.03 -32.98 22.83
N ILE A 16 -6.15 -32.14 23.36
CA ILE A 16 -6.05 -30.73 22.95
C ILE A 16 -5.69 -30.81 21.46
N SER A 17 -6.69 -30.64 20.60
CA SER A 17 -6.43 -30.39 19.19
C SER A 17 -5.59 -29.13 19.17
N ALA A 18 -4.32 -29.24 18.82
CA ALA A 18 -3.48 -28.08 18.61
C ALA A 18 -4.21 -27.17 17.61
N GLN A 19 -4.66 -26.00 18.09
CA GLN A 19 -5.28 -25.03 17.22
C GLN A 19 -4.26 -24.69 16.14
N ALA A 20 -4.64 -24.85 14.87
CA ALA A 20 -3.75 -24.53 13.77
C ALA A 20 -3.19 -23.12 13.97
N PRO A 21 -1.88 -22.90 13.74
CA PRO A 21 -1.29 -21.60 13.95
C PRO A 21 -2.04 -20.55 13.11
N PRO A 22 -2.24 -19.33 13.64
CA PRO A 22 -2.85 -18.25 12.89
C PRO A 22 -2.09 -18.02 11.57
N PRO A 23 -2.78 -17.76 10.45
CA PRO A 23 -2.13 -17.58 9.16
C PRO A 23 -1.44 -16.22 9.09
N ASN A 24 -0.35 -16.15 8.34
CA ASN A 24 0.22 -14.90 7.87
C ASN A 24 -0.72 -14.25 6.83
N ILE A 25 -0.84 -12.93 6.86
CA ILE A 25 -1.76 -12.18 6.00
C ILE A 25 -0.98 -11.14 5.19
N VAL A 26 -1.06 -11.23 3.87
CA VAL A 26 -0.58 -10.18 2.96
C VAL A 26 -1.79 -9.58 2.24
N LEU A 27 -1.99 -8.28 2.41
CA LEU A 27 -3.02 -7.52 1.71
C LEU A 27 -2.36 -6.55 0.73
N MET A 28 -2.38 -6.89 -0.55
CA MET A 28 -1.89 -6.02 -1.62
C MET A 28 -3.04 -5.22 -2.24
N MET A 29 -2.93 -3.90 -2.24
CA MET A 29 -3.94 -2.99 -2.78
C MET A 29 -3.32 -2.07 -3.84
N ALA A 30 -3.72 -2.25 -5.10
CA ALA A 30 -3.41 -1.31 -6.18
C ALA A 30 -4.24 -0.02 -6.08
N ASP A 31 -3.81 1.05 -6.74
CA ASP A 31 -4.45 2.37 -6.70
C ASP A 31 -4.86 2.81 -8.12
N ASP A 32 -6.14 3.14 -8.31
CA ASP A 32 -6.77 3.48 -9.61
C ASP A 32 -6.75 2.35 -10.67
N MET A 33 -6.67 1.09 -10.22
CA MET A 33 -6.72 -0.09 -11.09
C MET A 33 -8.16 -0.58 -11.29
N GLY A 34 -8.60 -0.64 -12.54
CA GLY A 34 -9.89 -1.20 -12.94
C GLY A 34 -9.83 -2.71 -13.21
N MET A 35 -10.97 -3.38 -13.22
CA MET A 35 -11.05 -4.82 -13.48
C MET A 35 -10.45 -5.21 -14.84
N GLY A 36 -10.67 -4.39 -15.88
CA GLY A 36 -10.10 -4.61 -17.21
C GLY A 36 -8.62 -4.23 -17.37
N ASP A 37 -7.95 -3.78 -16.31
CA ASP A 37 -6.51 -3.45 -16.37
C ASP A 37 -5.61 -4.67 -16.22
N THR A 38 -6.12 -5.87 -15.93
CA THR A 38 -5.31 -7.08 -15.71
C THR A 38 -5.83 -8.23 -16.57
N SER A 39 -4.91 -9.02 -17.15
CA SER A 39 -5.30 -10.21 -17.91
C SER A 39 -5.94 -11.29 -17.02
N ALA A 40 -5.79 -11.17 -15.70
CA ALA A 40 -6.47 -12.01 -14.72
C ALA A 40 -8.01 -11.91 -14.77
N TYR A 41 -8.61 -10.93 -15.45
CA TYR A 41 -10.06 -10.84 -15.70
C TYR A 41 -10.40 -10.76 -17.20
N HIS A 42 -9.46 -11.12 -18.07
CA HIS A 42 -9.60 -11.00 -19.51
C HIS A 42 -10.79 -11.81 -20.05
N ASP A 43 -10.97 -13.01 -19.53
CA ASP A 43 -12.06 -13.95 -19.88
C ASP A 43 -13.47 -13.40 -19.62
N ILE A 44 -13.62 -12.46 -18.68
CA ILE A 44 -14.94 -11.85 -18.36
C ILE A 44 -15.10 -10.43 -18.87
N THR A 45 -13.99 -9.70 -19.09
CA THR A 45 -14.03 -8.31 -19.56
C THR A 45 -14.22 -8.21 -21.07
N GLY A 46 -13.83 -9.26 -21.82
CA GLY A 46 -13.94 -9.29 -23.28
C GLY A 46 -13.04 -8.26 -23.98
N ASN A 47 -12.00 -7.77 -23.29
CA ASN A 47 -11.00 -6.91 -23.90
C ASN A 47 -10.35 -7.64 -25.08
N VAL A 48 -10.05 -6.93 -26.16
CA VAL A 48 -9.31 -7.52 -27.28
C VAL A 48 -7.85 -7.77 -26.86
N ASP A 49 -7.28 -8.91 -27.26
CA ASP A 49 -5.92 -9.32 -26.87
C ASP A 49 -4.86 -8.27 -27.17
N ALA A 50 -5.04 -7.50 -28.24
CA ALA A 50 -4.13 -6.43 -28.63
C ALA A 50 -4.12 -5.24 -27.64
N TRP A 51 -5.16 -5.10 -26.80
CA TRP A 51 -5.32 -4.00 -25.84
C TRP A 51 -5.28 -4.47 -24.38
N GLN A 52 -5.48 -5.75 -24.12
CA GLN A 52 -5.33 -6.32 -22.79
C GLN A 52 -3.84 -6.45 -22.44
N ILE A 53 -3.40 -5.75 -21.41
CA ILE A 53 -2.06 -5.96 -20.83
C ILE A 53 -1.97 -7.36 -20.22
N ASP A 54 -0.84 -8.03 -20.45
CA ASP A 54 -0.47 -9.31 -19.87
C ASP A 54 0.11 -9.09 -18.46
N THR A 55 -0.51 -9.73 -17.46
CA THR A 55 -0.15 -9.65 -16.03
C THR A 55 0.00 -11.06 -15.45
N PRO A 56 1.08 -11.77 -15.80
CA PRO A 56 1.21 -13.20 -15.55
C PRO A 56 1.25 -13.58 -14.06
N ASN A 57 1.72 -12.71 -13.17
CA ASN A 57 1.73 -12.99 -11.72
C ASN A 57 0.35 -12.82 -11.09
N MET A 58 -0.42 -11.82 -11.53
CA MET A 58 -1.82 -11.66 -11.13
C MET A 58 -2.67 -12.83 -11.63
N GLU A 59 -2.46 -13.27 -12.87
CA GLU A 59 -3.11 -14.48 -13.37
C GLU A 59 -2.71 -15.73 -12.57
N ARG A 60 -1.43 -15.86 -12.23
CA ARG A 60 -0.93 -16.96 -11.39
C ARG A 60 -1.66 -16.98 -10.05
N LEU A 61 -1.78 -15.84 -9.37
CA LEU A 61 -2.53 -15.74 -8.11
C LEU A 61 -4.00 -16.12 -8.31
N ALA A 62 -4.64 -15.63 -9.38
CA ALA A 62 -6.03 -15.94 -9.69
C ALA A 62 -6.26 -17.45 -9.94
N ARG A 63 -5.30 -18.13 -10.59
CA ARG A 63 -5.34 -19.59 -10.83
C ARG A 63 -5.10 -20.42 -9.57
N MET A 64 -4.36 -19.89 -8.60
CA MET A 64 -4.02 -20.56 -7.36
C MET A 64 -5.02 -20.31 -6.22
N GLY A 65 -6.00 -19.41 -6.41
CA GLY A 65 -6.87 -18.95 -5.35
C GLY A 65 -8.31 -18.74 -5.79
N VAL A 66 -9.01 -17.88 -5.04
CA VAL A 66 -10.38 -17.47 -5.35
C VAL A 66 -10.36 -16.12 -6.05
N ARG A 67 -10.97 -16.05 -7.23
CA ARG A 67 -11.13 -14.82 -8.01
C ARG A 67 -12.59 -14.34 -7.94
N PHE A 68 -12.80 -13.15 -7.40
CA PHE A 68 -14.14 -12.54 -7.28
C PHE A 68 -14.49 -11.76 -8.55
N THR A 69 -15.62 -12.08 -9.18
CA THR A 69 -16.10 -11.37 -10.39
C THR A 69 -17.06 -10.22 -10.09
N ASP A 70 -17.54 -10.13 -8.85
CA ASP A 70 -18.46 -9.10 -8.38
C ASP A 70 -18.01 -8.56 -7.01
N ALA A 71 -16.89 -7.83 -7.02
CA ALA A 71 -16.32 -7.18 -5.85
C ALA A 71 -16.36 -5.66 -6.01
N HIS A 72 -16.80 -4.95 -4.98
CA HIS A 72 -16.98 -3.51 -5.03
C HIS A 72 -16.17 -2.78 -3.96
N THR A 73 -15.65 -1.61 -4.32
CA THR A 73 -15.15 -0.65 -3.36
C THR A 73 -16.32 0.13 -2.75
N PRO A 74 -16.25 0.54 -1.47
CA PRO A 74 -17.36 1.24 -0.83
C PRO A 74 -17.53 2.68 -1.38
N THR A 75 -16.53 3.22 -2.08
CA THR A 75 -16.63 4.44 -2.89
C THR A 75 -15.75 4.33 -4.14
N SER A 76 -15.97 5.18 -5.13
CA SER A 76 -15.11 5.28 -6.33
C SER A 76 -13.87 6.17 -6.11
N ARG A 77 -13.40 6.33 -4.86
CA ARG A 77 -12.36 7.29 -4.46
C ARG A 77 -11.45 6.73 -3.37
N CYS A 78 -10.15 6.98 -3.48
CA CYS A 78 -9.12 6.37 -2.64
C CYS A 78 -9.32 6.54 -1.11
N SER A 79 -9.49 7.77 -0.58
CA SER A 79 -9.61 7.98 0.87
C SER A 79 -10.82 7.24 1.48
N GLY A 80 -11.97 7.25 0.81
CA GLY A 80 -13.17 6.53 1.27
C GLY A 80 -12.98 5.02 1.25
N THR A 81 -12.43 4.47 0.15
CA THR A 81 -12.10 3.05 0.03
C THR A 81 -11.15 2.59 1.12
N ARG A 82 -10.05 3.33 1.36
CA ARG A 82 -9.04 2.98 2.37
C ARG A 82 -9.60 3.07 3.79
N TYR A 83 -10.41 4.09 4.09
CA TYR A 83 -11.12 4.18 5.37
C TYR A 83 -12.03 2.96 5.60
N GLY A 84 -12.83 2.59 4.59
CA GLY A 84 -13.74 1.46 4.70
C GLY A 84 -13.01 0.12 4.86
N LEU A 85 -11.92 -0.08 4.11
CA LEU A 85 -11.06 -1.25 4.22
C LEU A 85 -10.44 -1.38 5.62
N LEU A 86 -9.84 -0.30 6.12
CA LEU A 86 -9.11 -0.35 7.39
C LEU A 86 -10.04 -0.47 8.59
N THR A 87 -11.22 0.16 8.56
CA THR A 87 -12.12 0.23 9.73
C THR A 87 -13.28 -0.75 9.68
N GLY A 88 -13.54 -1.39 8.53
CA GLY A 88 -14.74 -2.20 8.29
C GLY A 88 -16.05 -1.38 8.29
N ARG A 89 -15.96 -0.04 8.21
CA ARG A 89 -17.12 0.85 8.32
C ARG A 89 -17.47 1.49 6.99
N TYR A 90 -18.77 1.71 6.78
CA TYR A 90 -19.23 2.48 5.64
C TYR A 90 -18.59 3.88 5.65
N PRO A 91 -17.92 4.33 4.54
CA PRO A 91 -17.11 5.54 4.55
C PRO A 91 -17.87 6.81 4.93
N TRP A 92 -19.17 6.87 4.67
CA TRP A 92 -20.00 8.01 5.06
C TRP A 92 -20.21 8.15 6.56
N ARG A 93 -19.59 7.31 7.40
CA ARG A 93 -19.52 7.52 8.85
C ARG A 93 -18.38 8.46 9.25
N ASN A 94 -17.34 8.62 8.43
CA ASN A 94 -16.26 9.58 8.69
C ASN A 94 -16.69 11.03 8.37
N ARG A 95 -15.90 12.03 8.79
CA ARG A 95 -16.20 13.46 8.54
C ARG A 95 -16.12 13.89 7.06
N LEU A 96 -15.34 13.21 6.24
CA LEU A 96 -15.10 13.55 4.83
C LEU A 96 -16.18 12.92 3.93
N LYS A 97 -17.30 13.63 3.78
CA LYS A 97 -18.45 13.16 2.97
C LYS A 97 -18.29 13.39 1.46
N HIS A 98 -17.27 14.12 1.02
CA HIS A 98 -17.09 14.46 -0.38
C HIS A 98 -15.60 14.52 -0.70
N TRP A 99 -15.25 14.12 -1.93
CA TRP A 99 -13.87 14.09 -2.41
C TRP A 99 -12.93 13.17 -1.60
N VAL A 100 -11.64 13.47 -1.66
CA VAL A 100 -10.53 12.77 -0.99
C VAL A 100 -9.74 13.80 -0.20
N LEU A 101 -8.84 13.35 0.67
CA LEU A 101 -7.98 14.27 1.40
C LEU A 101 -6.99 14.97 0.46
N PHE A 102 -7.22 16.26 0.23
CA PHE A 102 -6.32 17.10 -0.55
C PHE A 102 -5.29 17.83 0.32
N GLY A 103 -4.27 18.39 -0.35
CA GLY A 103 -3.24 19.19 0.28
C GLY A 103 -2.26 18.37 1.11
N VAL A 104 -1.74 18.98 2.15
CA VAL A 104 -0.79 18.38 3.09
C VAL A 104 -1.42 18.14 4.45
N GLN A 105 -2.47 18.89 4.74
CA GLN A 105 -3.29 18.77 5.94
C GLN A 105 -4.53 17.97 5.58
N GLY A 106 -4.66 16.80 6.16
CA GLY A 106 -5.96 16.18 6.27
C GLY A 106 -6.01 15.63 7.66
N ASP A 107 -6.80 16.23 8.56
CA ASP A 107 -7.01 15.63 9.88
C ASP A 107 -7.32 14.14 9.69
N PRO A 108 -6.72 13.25 10.49
CA PRO A 108 -6.98 11.83 10.40
C PRO A 108 -8.47 11.55 10.22
N MET A 109 -8.80 10.75 9.20
CA MET A 109 -10.17 10.31 8.96
C MET A 109 -10.57 9.19 9.90
N ILE A 110 -9.58 8.42 10.38
CA ILE A 110 -9.73 7.39 11.39
C ILE A 110 -9.60 8.06 12.75
N GLU A 111 -10.62 7.93 13.59
CA GLU A 111 -10.58 8.45 14.95
C GLU A 111 -9.55 7.67 15.78
N ARG A 112 -8.88 8.30 16.75
CA ARG A 112 -7.79 7.66 17.52
C ARG A 112 -8.19 6.39 18.26
N ASP A 113 -9.44 6.32 18.70
CA ASP A 113 -10.03 5.19 19.42
C ASP A 113 -10.77 4.22 18.49
N ARG A 114 -10.70 4.42 17.17
CA ARG A 114 -11.35 3.56 16.17
C ARG A 114 -10.52 2.30 15.95
N PRO A 115 -11.08 1.10 16.23
CA PRO A 115 -10.41 -0.14 15.84
C PRO A 115 -10.24 -0.21 14.32
N THR A 116 -9.10 -0.74 13.90
CA THR A 116 -8.78 -1.06 12.52
C THR A 116 -8.52 -2.56 12.38
N VAL A 117 -8.47 -3.06 11.15
CA VAL A 117 -7.98 -4.42 10.88
C VAL A 117 -6.58 -4.64 11.43
N ALA A 118 -5.73 -3.61 11.41
CA ALA A 118 -4.37 -3.70 11.94
C ALA A 118 -4.37 -3.76 13.47
N SER A 119 -5.13 -2.89 14.15
CA SER A 119 -5.20 -2.91 15.62
C SER A 119 -5.81 -4.22 16.12
N MET A 120 -6.84 -4.72 15.45
CA MET A 120 -7.43 -6.02 15.74
C MET A 120 -6.41 -7.15 15.60
N LEU A 121 -5.63 -7.17 14.53
CA LEU A 121 -4.60 -8.21 14.32
C LEU A 121 -3.46 -8.07 15.35
N GLN A 122 -3.00 -6.85 15.63
CA GLN A 122 -1.99 -6.55 16.63
C GLN A 122 -2.42 -7.05 18.02
N GLU A 123 -3.66 -6.78 18.44
CA GLU A 123 -4.25 -7.27 19.70
C GLU A 123 -4.31 -8.81 19.76
N ASN A 124 -4.31 -9.48 18.61
CA ASN A 124 -4.31 -10.94 18.48
C ASN A 124 -2.90 -11.51 18.22
N GLY A 125 -1.85 -10.76 18.54
CA GLY A 125 -0.47 -11.23 18.52
C GLY A 125 0.18 -11.22 17.13
N TYR A 126 -0.42 -10.55 16.14
CA TYR A 126 0.21 -10.34 14.86
C TYR A 126 1.26 -9.23 14.94
N ARG A 127 2.36 -9.44 14.23
CA ARG A 127 3.26 -8.34 13.85
C ARG A 127 2.71 -7.63 12.62
N THR A 128 2.52 -6.33 12.71
CA THR A 128 1.78 -5.56 11.70
C THR A 128 2.68 -4.54 11.01
N GLU A 129 2.70 -4.56 9.66
CA GLU A 129 3.50 -3.65 8.83
C GLU A 129 2.63 -3.03 7.74
N MET A 130 2.89 -1.74 7.47
CA MET A 130 2.32 -1.03 6.35
C MET A 130 3.41 -0.49 5.43
N VAL A 131 3.31 -0.81 4.14
CA VAL A 131 4.15 -0.20 3.11
C VAL A 131 3.30 0.49 2.05
N GLY A 132 3.70 1.69 1.63
CA GLY A 132 3.09 2.37 0.49
C GLY A 132 2.12 3.50 0.85
N LYS A 133 0.97 3.61 0.20
CA LYS A 133 0.08 4.78 0.27
C LYS A 133 -0.91 4.72 1.44
N TRP A 134 -0.88 5.73 2.31
CA TRP A 134 -1.81 5.82 3.45
C TRP A 134 -3.17 6.45 3.08
N HIS A 135 -3.17 7.74 2.73
CA HIS A 135 -4.30 8.52 2.22
C HIS A 135 -5.59 8.56 3.06
N VAL A 136 -5.50 8.30 4.36
CA VAL A 136 -6.60 8.49 5.34
C VAL A 136 -6.26 9.54 6.41
N GLY A 137 -5.26 10.38 6.13
CA GLY A 137 -4.93 11.57 6.92
C GLY A 137 -3.78 11.33 7.89
N LEU A 138 -3.13 12.43 8.25
CA LEU A 138 -2.00 12.49 9.18
C LEU A 138 -2.15 13.76 10.00
N ARG A 139 -1.50 13.80 11.17
CA ARG A 139 -1.36 15.02 11.96
C ARG A 139 0.13 15.27 12.21
N TYR A 140 0.60 16.47 11.89
CA TYR A 140 1.97 16.91 12.16
C TYR A 140 2.09 17.51 13.57
N ARG A 141 3.31 17.82 13.98
CA ARG A 141 3.58 18.65 15.16
C ARG A 141 4.10 20.02 14.74
N ARG A 142 3.95 21.00 15.64
CA ARG A 142 4.67 22.27 15.60
C ARG A 142 6.07 22.09 16.19
N SER A 143 6.90 23.12 16.09
CA SER A 143 8.24 23.16 16.66
C SER A 143 8.27 23.04 18.20
N ASP A 144 7.18 23.37 18.89
CA ASP A 144 6.99 23.15 20.34
C ASP A 144 6.48 21.73 20.69
N ALA A 145 6.46 20.83 19.70
CA ALA A 145 5.95 19.47 19.78
C ALA A 145 4.43 19.33 20.03
N THR A 146 3.64 20.41 20.02
CA THR A 146 2.17 20.31 20.06
C THR A 146 1.61 19.91 18.68
N PRO A 147 0.38 19.34 18.59
CA PRO A 147 -0.24 19.04 17.29
C PRO A 147 -0.37 20.31 16.43
N ALA A 148 0.16 20.29 15.21
CA ALA A 148 0.03 21.40 14.27
C ALA A 148 -1.41 21.50 13.76
N ASP A 149 -1.98 22.71 13.71
CA ASP A 149 -3.33 22.94 13.16
C ASP A 149 -3.38 22.75 11.66
N GLY A 150 -2.24 22.97 11.02
CA GLY A 150 -2.09 22.81 9.61
C GLY A 150 -0.67 22.50 9.16
N TRP A 151 -0.38 22.92 7.94
CA TRP A 151 0.89 22.73 7.26
C TRP A 151 1.72 23.97 7.43
N GLU A 152 1.10 25.13 7.53
CA GLU A 152 1.76 26.41 7.77
C GLU A 152 2.61 26.31 9.06
N ASP A 153 2.04 25.76 10.13
CA ASP A 153 2.68 25.57 11.44
C ASP A 153 3.28 24.16 11.65
N ALA A 154 3.18 23.25 10.68
CA ALA A 154 3.85 21.95 10.75
C ALA A 154 5.39 22.11 10.77
N ASP A 155 6.06 21.30 11.57
CA ASP A 155 7.50 21.13 11.61
C ASP A 155 7.82 19.66 11.31
N LEU A 156 8.36 19.41 10.11
CA LEU A 156 8.71 18.04 9.67
C LEU A 156 9.98 17.49 10.32
N THR A 157 10.69 18.31 11.09
CA THR A 157 11.81 17.84 11.92
C THR A 157 11.32 17.12 13.18
N GLN A 158 10.06 17.35 13.55
CA GLN A 158 9.43 16.70 14.69
C GLN A 158 8.78 15.36 14.28
N PRO A 159 8.75 14.37 15.18
CA PRO A 159 7.97 13.16 14.97
C PRO A 159 6.47 13.50 14.80
N LEU A 160 5.87 13.02 13.71
CA LEU A 160 4.46 13.21 13.40
C LEU A 160 3.56 12.76 14.55
N PHE A 161 2.49 13.51 14.79
CA PHE A 161 1.54 13.31 15.89
C PHE A 161 0.60 12.12 15.66
N ASP A 162 0.16 11.92 14.42
CA ASP A 162 -0.76 10.85 14.02
C ASP A 162 -0.31 10.20 12.72
N THR A 163 0.03 8.91 12.78
CA THR A 163 0.50 8.09 11.65
C THR A 163 -0.11 6.69 11.72
N PRO A 164 0.12 5.77 10.75
CA PRO A 164 -0.36 4.39 10.84
C PRO A 164 -0.02 3.68 12.16
N LEU A 165 1.06 4.10 12.84
CA LEU A 165 1.43 3.56 14.15
C LEU A 165 0.36 3.82 15.23
N ASP A 166 -0.39 4.91 15.12
CA ASP A 166 -1.51 5.22 16.01
C ASP A 166 -2.77 4.38 15.69
N HIS A 167 -2.74 3.60 14.60
CA HIS A 167 -3.88 2.84 14.06
C HIS A 167 -3.60 1.34 13.97
N GLY A 168 -2.71 0.83 14.82
CA GLY A 168 -2.47 -0.60 15.01
C GLY A 168 -1.42 -1.23 14.11
N PHE A 169 -0.57 -0.42 13.47
CA PHE A 169 0.63 -0.92 12.79
C PHE A 169 1.85 -0.78 13.70
N ASP A 170 2.68 -1.83 13.81
CA ASP A 170 3.94 -1.80 14.56
C ASP A 170 5.04 -1.06 13.78
N TYR A 171 4.98 -1.19 12.46
CA TYR A 171 5.92 -0.60 11.51
C TYR A 171 5.13 0.08 10.39
N CYS A 172 5.72 1.13 9.81
CA CYS A 172 5.22 1.65 8.54
C CYS A 172 6.29 2.41 7.77
N ARG A 173 6.40 2.16 6.46
CA ARG A 173 7.22 2.94 5.50
C ARG A 173 6.35 3.36 4.32
N PHE A 174 5.94 4.63 4.29
CA PHE A 174 4.75 5.01 3.53
C PHE A 174 4.84 6.41 2.91
N THR A 175 3.95 6.69 1.96
CA THR A 175 3.63 8.04 1.48
C THR A 175 2.30 8.48 2.07
N SER A 176 2.20 9.76 2.45
CA SER A 176 1.00 10.28 3.12
C SER A 176 -0.29 10.12 2.30
N ARG A 177 -0.18 10.16 0.96
CA ARG A 177 -1.30 10.11 0.00
C ARG A 177 -0.80 9.75 -1.41
N SER A 178 -1.63 9.98 -2.43
CA SER A 178 -1.24 9.82 -3.84
C SER A 178 0.04 10.60 -4.11
N HIS A 179 1.01 9.97 -4.75
CA HIS A 179 2.37 10.49 -4.92
C HIS A 179 2.42 11.81 -5.68
N GLY A 180 1.58 11.97 -6.71
CA GLY A 180 1.37 13.23 -7.43
C GLY A 180 0.70 14.35 -6.63
N THR A 181 0.42 14.13 -5.34
CA THR A 181 -0.21 15.12 -4.45
C THR A 181 0.37 15.09 -3.03
N SER A 182 1.43 14.32 -2.76
CA SER A 182 2.00 14.11 -1.43
C SER A 182 2.88 15.29 -0.97
N GLY A 183 2.30 16.50 -0.93
CA GLY A 183 2.97 17.77 -0.63
C GLY A 183 2.25 18.97 -1.24
N PRO A 184 2.46 20.22 -0.78
CA PRO A 184 2.02 21.38 -1.53
C PRO A 184 2.92 21.52 -2.76
N SER A 185 2.33 21.82 -3.91
CA SER A 185 3.12 22.08 -5.11
C SER A 185 3.97 23.34 -4.94
N ALA A 186 5.15 23.35 -5.58
CA ALA A 186 5.92 24.57 -5.80
C ALA A 186 5.05 25.56 -6.60
N GLY A 187 4.52 26.61 -5.95
CA GLY A 187 3.68 27.62 -6.59
C GLY A 187 2.20 27.65 -6.18
N GLY A 188 1.78 26.87 -5.18
CA GLY A 188 0.49 27.05 -4.50
C GLY A 188 -0.58 25.98 -4.74
N LYS A 189 -1.78 26.21 -4.16
CA LYS A 189 -2.84 25.22 -3.84
C LYS A 189 -3.45 24.43 -5.02
N LYS A 190 -3.07 24.67 -6.28
CA LYS A 190 -3.73 24.07 -7.48
C LYS A 190 -2.83 23.30 -8.44
N ALA A 191 -1.51 23.38 -8.31
CA ALA A 191 -0.62 22.61 -9.19
C ALA A 191 -0.49 21.15 -8.69
N LYS A 192 -0.50 20.19 -9.61
CA LYS A 192 -0.24 18.78 -9.29
C LYS A 192 1.26 18.60 -9.03
N ASN A 193 1.63 17.76 -8.09
CA ASN A 193 3.03 17.39 -7.91
C ASN A 193 3.45 16.45 -9.04
N GLY A 194 4.68 16.62 -9.48
CA GLY A 194 5.36 15.75 -10.43
C GLY A 194 6.82 15.62 -10.00
N GLU A 195 7.70 15.25 -10.93
CA GLU A 195 9.15 15.09 -10.68
C GLU A 195 9.81 16.32 -10.05
N LYS A 196 9.24 17.52 -10.27
CA LYS A 196 9.74 18.79 -9.70
C LYS A 196 9.25 19.06 -8.27
N GLN A 197 8.66 18.08 -7.59
CA GLN A 197 8.21 18.26 -6.21
C GLN A 197 9.43 18.49 -5.31
N SER A 198 9.50 19.67 -4.71
CA SER A 198 10.59 20.08 -3.82
C SER A 198 10.17 20.27 -2.37
N VAL A 199 8.89 20.02 -2.05
CA VAL A 199 8.31 20.22 -0.72
C VAL A 199 7.57 18.95 -0.29
N GLY A 200 7.82 18.52 0.95
CA GLY A 200 7.45 17.21 1.48
C GLY A 200 5.98 17.04 1.86
N PRO A 201 5.63 15.98 2.62
CA PRO A 201 6.55 15.20 3.46
C PRO A 201 7.40 14.14 2.75
N GLY A 202 7.08 13.79 1.50
CA GLY A 202 7.76 12.72 0.78
C GLY A 202 7.57 11.35 1.46
N HIS A 203 8.66 10.62 1.70
CA HIS A 203 8.63 9.36 2.45
C HIS A 203 8.56 9.60 3.95
N ILE A 204 7.80 8.74 4.62
CA ILE A 204 7.65 8.73 6.07
C ILE A 204 7.95 7.32 6.58
N HIS A 205 8.87 7.21 7.54
CA HIS A 205 9.18 5.98 8.26
C HIS A 205 8.70 6.13 9.70
N GLY A 206 7.70 5.35 10.10
CA GLY A 206 7.04 5.47 11.40
C GLY A 206 6.42 6.85 11.59
N ARG A 207 7.12 7.70 12.35
CA ARG A 207 6.73 9.09 12.63
C ARG A 207 7.65 10.13 11.97
N ILE A 208 8.66 9.72 11.21
CA ILE A 208 9.69 10.63 10.71
C ILE A 208 9.52 10.83 9.21
N ALA A 209 9.38 12.08 8.77
CA ALA A 209 9.39 12.45 7.34
C ALA A 209 10.82 12.44 6.80
N VAL A 210 11.36 11.25 6.53
CA VAL A 210 12.78 11.04 6.17
C VAL A 210 13.22 11.78 4.91
N SER A 211 12.29 12.08 3.99
CA SER A 211 12.63 12.85 2.79
C SER A 211 12.68 14.36 2.99
N ALA A 212 12.13 14.87 4.10
CA ALA A 212 12.12 16.30 4.38
C ALA A 212 13.40 16.69 5.14
N THR A 213 14.09 17.69 4.61
CA THR A 213 15.24 18.32 5.25
C THR A 213 14.82 19.10 6.50
N GLY A 214 15.77 19.28 7.42
CA GLY A 214 15.64 20.12 8.61
C GLY A 214 15.26 21.59 8.35
N LYS A 215 15.31 22.06 7.10
CA LYS A 215 15.04 23.46 6.69
C LYS A 215 13.57 23.70 6.33
N GLY A 216 12.63 23.17 7.11
CA GLY A 216 11.22 23.57 7.01
C GLY A 216 10.47 23.03 5.78
N LYS A 217 10.43 21.70 5.63
CA LYS A 217 9.64 20.92 4.64
C LYS A 217 10.23 20.73 3.25
N GLN A 218 11.41 21.25 2.96
CA GLN A 218 12.06 21.04 1.65
C GLN A 218 12.50 19.58 1.52
N LEU A 219 12.29 18.97 0.36
CA LEU A 219 12.73 17.61 0.08
C LEU A 219 14.24 17.56 -0.21
N HIS A 220 14.86 16.43 0.12
CA HIS A 220 16.22 16.14 -0.35
C HIS A 220 16.27 16.13 -1.88
N SER A 221 17.37 16.64 -2.43
CA SER A 221 17.65 16.60 -3.87
C SER A 221 17.87 15.19 -4.38
N ASP A 222 17.65 14.98 -5.68
CA ASP A 222 17.96 13.74 -6.37
C ASP A 222 19.41 13.30 -6.11
N GLY A 223 19.61 11.99 -5.94
CA GLY A 223 20.89 11.38 -5.57
C GLY A 223 21.09 11.20 -4.05
N HIS A 224 20.31 11.88 -3.20
CA HIS A 224 20.31 11.57 -1.77
C HIS A 224 19.57 10.25 -1.50
N ARG A 225 20.04 9.43 -0.55
CA ARG A 225 19.43 8.13 -0.24
C ARG A 225 17.95 8.25 0.16
N ASP A 226 17.60 9.33 0.86
CA ASP A 226 16.25 9.62 1.35
C ASP A 226 15.43 10.51 0.39
N ALA A 227 15.93 10.79 -0.81
CA ALA A 227 15.22 11.60 -1.81
C ALA A 227 13.88 10.98 -2.20
N TYR A 228 12.86 11.82 -2.39
CA TYR A 228 11.53 11.40 -2.82
C TYR A 228 11.44 11.39 -4.35
N VAL A 229 11.84 10.27 -4.95
CA VAL A 229 11.89 10.09 -6.42
C VAL A 229 10.66 9.31 -6.88
N LEU A 230 9.78 9.95 -7.64
CA LEU A 230 8.49 9.38 -8.03
C LEU A 230 8.62 8.08 -8.84
N SER A 231 9.63 7.99 -9.71
CA SER A 231 9.93 6.80 -10.52
C SER A 231 10.61 5.68 -9.74
N LYS A 232 10.82 5.84 -8.42
CA LYS A 232 11.44 4.82 -7.56
C LYS A 232 10.52 4.34 -6.44
N LEU A 233 9.26 4.74 -6.45
CA LEU A 233 8.29 4.38 -5.40
C LEU A 233 7.98 2.89 -5.40
N GLY A 234 7.72 2.30 -6.56
CA GLY A 234 7.40 0.88 -6.69
C GLY A 234 8.51 -0.02 -6.17
N GLY A 235 9.75 0.21 -6.65
CA GLY A 235 10.93 -0.51 -6.19
C GLY A 235 11.17 -0.35 -4.70
N ARG A 236 11.14 0.88 -4.19
CA ARG A 236 11.33 1.17 -2.76
C ARG A 236 10.30 0.48 -1.87
N HIS A 237 9.02 0.56 -2.21
CA HIS A 237 7.97 -0.12 -1.45
C HIS A 237 8.12 -1.63 -1.50
N SER A 238 8.49 -2.17 -2.67
CA SER A 238 8.77 -3.60 -2.82
C SER A 238 9.95 -4.03 -1.94
N ASP A 239 11.06 -3.29 -1.94
CA ASP A 239 12.23 -3.58 -1.10
C ASP A 239 11.88 -3.51 0.39
N HIS A 240 11.17 -2.48 0.83
CA HIS A 240 10.73 -2.34 2.22
C HIS A 240 9.87 -3.51 2.71
N SER A 241 9.07 -4.10 1.83
CA SER A 241 8.25 -5.25 2.17
C SER A 241 9.10 -6.51 2.33
N ILE A 242 10.12 -6.68 1.49
CA ILE A 242 11.09 -7.77 1.62
C ILE A 242 11.97 -7.59 2.87
N ASP A 243 12.40 -6.36 3.17
CA ASP A 243 13.13 -6.04 4.41
C ASP A 243 12.33 -6.47 5.63
N PHE A 244 11.04 -6.11 5.69
CA PHE A 244 10.16 -6.50 6.79
C PHE A 244 10.06 -8.02 6.95
N LEU A 245 9.91 -8.75 5.84
CA LEU A 245 9.80 -10.21 5.87
C LEU A 245 11.10 -10.85 6.33
N ASN A 246 12.25 -10.37 5.85
CA ASN A 246 13.56 -10.83 6.32
C ASN A 246 13.73 -10.55 7.82
N ASP A 247 13.47 -9.33 8.27
CA ASP A 247 13.55 -8.93 9.68
C ASP A 247 12.62 -9.77 10.57
N HIS A 248 11.46 -10.16 10.04
CA HIS A 248 10.50 -11.01 10.73
C HIS A 248 11.03 -12.45 10.89
N LEU A 249 11.54 -13.05 9.82
CA LEU A 249 12.03 -14.43 9.78
C LEU A 249 13.35 -14.62 10.55
N ASP A 250 14.26 -13.65 10.46
CA ASP A 250 15.56 -13.69 11.15
C ASP A 250 15.46 -13.19 12.60
N GLY A 251 14.36 -12.53 12.94
CA GLY A 251 14.17 -11.84 14.20
C GLY A 251 13.54 -12.67 15.31
N LYS A 252 13.30 -12.00 16.44
CA LYS A 252 12.60 -12.57 17.61
C LYS A 252 11.10 -12.79 17.36
N THR A 253 10.58 -12.35 16.23
CA THR A 253 9.15 -12.42 15.90
C THR A 253 8.80 -13.53 14.92
N LYS A 254 9.76 -14.37 14.50
CA LYS A 254 9.57 -15.44 13.52
C LYS A 254 8.44 -16.43 13.84
N ASP A 255 8.10 -16.57 15.12
CA ASP A 255 7.06 -17.49 15.60
C ASP A 255 5.70 -16.77 15.76
N GLN A 256 5.62 -15.46 15.51
CA GLN A 256 4.38 -14.68 15.48
C GLN A 256 3.78 -14.72 14.08
N PRO A 257 2.45 -14.71 13.91
CA PRO A 257 1.88 -14.41 12.61
C PRO A 257 2.16 -12.96 12.23
N PHE A 258 2.17 -12.65 10.94
CA PHE A 258 2.33 -11.26 10.47
C PHE A 258 1.15 -10.79 9.61
N PHE A 259 0.96 -9.47 9.58
CA PHE A 259 0.08 -8.77 8.68
C PHE A 259 0.86 -7.72 7.91
N LEU A 260 0.99 -7.90 6.60
CA LEU A 260 1.61 -6.93 5.68
C LEU A 260 0.52 -6.27 4.83
N TYR A 261 0.29 -4.97 5.06
CA TYR A 261 -0.53 -4.15 4.18
C TYR A 261 0.35 -3.44 3.14
N TYR A 262 0.41 -3.99 1.93
CA TYR A 262 1.07 -3.39 0.78
C TYR A 262 0.09 -2.52 -0.01
N ALA A 263 0.16 -1.21 0.20
CA ALA A 263 -0.68 -0.24 -0.46
C ALA A 263 0.07 0.42 -1.63
N SER A 264 -0.02 -0.14 -2.84
CA SER A 264 0.69 0.43 -3.99
C SER A 264 0.27 1.88 -4.29
N ASN A 265 1.21 2.67 -4.81
CA ASN A 265 0.93 3.95 -5.47
C ASN A 265 0.54 3.74 -6.94
N SER A 266 0.90 2.60 -7.50
CA SER A 266 0.73 2.25 -8.91
C SER A 266 -0.69 1.70 -9.11
N ASN A 267 -1.43 2.11 -10.14
CA ASN A 267 -1.07 2.88 -11.33
C ASN A 267 -1.66 4.32 -11.32
N HIS A 268 -1.83 4.94 -10.16
CA HIS A 268 -2.41 6.29 -10.05
C HIS A 268 -1.52 7.34 -10.73
N SER A 269 -2.13 8.34 -11.37
CA SER A 269 -1.38 9.42 -12.04
C SER A 269 -0.63 10.35 -11.06
N PRO A 270 0.51 10.97 -11.45
CA PRO A 270 1.25 10.79 -12.69
C PRO A 270 1.87 9.40 -12.81
N TYR A 271 1.97 8.88 -14.02
CA TYR A 271 2.53 7.55 -14.27
C TYR A 271 4.05 7.65 -14.32
N THR A 272 4.71 7.06 -13.34
CA THR A 272 6.17 7.09 -13.16
C THR A 272 6.64 5.68 -12.82
N PRO A 273 6.53 4.72 -13.75
CA PRO A 273 6.99 3.36 -13.52
C PRO A 273 8.48 3.34 -13.22
N ASP A 274 8.88 2.42 -12.34
CA ASP A 274 10.27 2.12 -12.12
C ASP A 274 10.91 1.50 -13.36
N ASP A 275 12.23 1.64 -13.51
CA ASP A 275 12.92 0.97 -14.62
C ASP A 275 12.99 -0.54 -14.38
N LYS A 276 13.18 -0.92 -13.11
CA LYS A 276 13.46 -2.28 -12.70
C LYS A 276 13.12 -2.48 -11.22
N ILE A 277 12.49 -3.60 -10.88
CA ILE A 277 12.20 -4.00 -9.49
C ILE A 277 12.71 -5.42 -9.27
N GLY A 278 13.52 -5.63 -8.23
CA GLY A 278 13.99 -6.96 -7.83
C GLY A 278 14.61 -7.79 -8.96
N GLY A 279 15.35 -7.16 -9.87
CA GLY A 279 15.93 -7.89 -11.01
C GLY A 279 15.10 -7.88 -12.30
N LYS A 280 13.80 -7.54 -12.25
CA LYS A 280 12.87 -7.60 -13.39
C LYS A 280 12.61 -6.20 -13.97
N ALA A 281 12.69 -6.06 -15.30
CA ALA A 281 12.40 -4.79 -15.99
C ALA A 281 10.91 -4.43 -15.85
N VAL A 282 10.61 -3.13 -15.77
CA VAL A 282 9.24 -2.60 -15.61
C VAL A 282 8.94 -1.57 -16.69
N SER A 283 9.63 -0.42 -16.69
CA SER A 283 9.52 0.60 -17.74
C SER A 283 9.87 0.01 -19.12
N GLY A 284 8.94 0.09 -20.07
CA GLY A 284 9.02 -0.46 -21.43
C GLY A 284 8.84 -1.98 -21.52
N ALA A 285 8.58 -2.65 -20.39
CA ALA A 285 8.50 -4.10 -20.31
C ALA A 285 7.07 -4.63 -20.46
N SER A 286 6.04 -3.79 -20.34
CA SER A 286 4.65 -4.25 -20.49
C SER A 286 4.37 -4.79 -21.90
N ARG A 287 3.62 -5.90 -21.95
CA ARG A 287 3.17 -6.56 -23.18
C ARG A 287 1.66 -6.73 -23.14
N ASN A 288 1.05 -6.82 -24.31
CA ASN A 288 -0.33 -7.29 -24.41
C ASN A 288 -0.40 -8.82 -24.43
N VAL A 289 -1.61 -9.37 -24.32
CA VAL A 289 -1.85 -10.83 -24.34
C VAL A 289 -1.35 -11.48 -25.65
N SER A 290 -1.27 -10.73 -26.75
CA SER A 290 -0.66 -11.19 -28.01
C SER A 290 0.88 -11.14 -28.01
N GLY A 291 1.53 -10.77 -26.91
CA GLY A 291 2.99 -10.70 -26.76
C GLY A 291 3.65 -9.45 -27.35
N ASN A 292 2.88 -8.49 -27.86
CA ASN A 292 3.41 -7.25 -28.43
C ASN A 292 3.63 -6.19 -27.34
N PRO A 293 4.63 -5.29 -27.47
CA PRO A 293 4.76 -4.13 -26.59
C PRO A 293 3.47 -3.32 -26.49
N MET A 294 3.10 -2.91 -25.27
CA MET A 294 1.95 -2.03 -25.09
C MET A 294 2.24 -0.69 -25.78
N ALA A 295 1.32 -0.29 -26.67
CA ALA A 295 1.38 1.01 -27.33
C ALA A 295 0.55 2.02 -26.54
N ALA A 296 1.03 3.27 -26.46
CA ALA A 296 0.33 4.35 -25.76
C ALA A 296 -1.14 4.44 -26.22
N TRP A 297 -2.08 4.27 -25.28
CA TRP A 297 -3.50 4.40 -25.55
C TRP A 297 -3.82 5.75 -26.23
N LYS A 298 -4.34 5.70 -27.46
CA LYS A 298 -4.86 6.87 -28.19
C LYS A 298 -6.29 7.15 -27.74
N SER A 299 -6.46 7.98 -26.71
CA SER A 299 -7.80 8.48 -26.40
C SER A 299 -8.35 9.31 -27.58
N PRO A 300 -9.60 9.11 -28.01
CA PRO A 300 -10.23 9.95 -29.04
C PRO A 300 -10.23 11.46 -28.70
N LYS A 301 -10.05 11.81 -27.41
CA LYS A 301 -10.06 13.18 -26.88
C LYS A 301 -8.67 13.71 -26.49
N ARG A 302 -7.60 12.92 -26.58
CA ARG A 302 -6.23 13.36 -26.27
C ARG A 302 -5.27 12.88 -27.36
N LYS A 303 -4.69 13.82 -28.10
CA LYS A 303 -3.60 13.53 -29.03
C LYS A 303 -2.41 13.00 -28.23
N SER A 304 -2.11 11.70 -28.31
CA SER A 304 -0.77 11.20 -27.99
C SER A 304 0.09 11.28 -29.25
N GLN A 305 1.35 11.70 -29.10
CA GLN A 305 2.33 11.63 -30.17
C GLN A 305 2.64 10.16 -30.47
N ALA A 306 2.65 9.78 -31.75
CA ALA A 306 3.14 8.47 -32.17
C ALA A 306 4.58 8.26 -31.66
N GLY A 307 4.87 7.07 -31.12
CA GLY A 307 6.18 6.75 -30.54
C GLY A 307 6.36 7.11 -29.06
N THR A 308 5.30 7.53 -28.35
CA THR A 308 5.36 7.73 -26.90
C THR A 308 5.18 6.41 -26.14
N GLN A 309 6.04 6.16 -25.16
CA GLN A 309 5.99 5.00 -24.26
C GLN A 309 4.68 4.98 -23.47
N ASP A 310 4.04 3.80 -23.32
CA ASP A 310 2.84 3.66 -22.49
C ASP A 310 3.16 3.51 -21.01
N LEU A 311 3.43 4.65 -20.38
CA LEU A 311 3.77 4.70 -18.96
C LEU A 311 2.65 4.17 -18.05
N ARG A 312 1.38 4.20 -18.48
CA ARG A 312 0.28 3.70 -17.64
C ARG A 312 0.32 2.17 -17.56
N HIS A 313 0.47 1.51 -18.70
CA HIS A 313 0.53 0.04 -18.75
C HIS A 313 1.80 -0.48 -18.10
N ASP A 314 2.94 0.20 -18.26
CA ASP A 314 4.16 -0.13 -17.50
C ASP A 314 3.92 -0.02 -15.98
N PHE A 315 3.13 0.96 -15.53
CA PHE A 315 2.83 1.12 -14.10
C PHE A 315 1.79 0.11 -13.58
N ILE A 316 0.95 -0.45 -14.45
CA ILE A 316 0.14 -1.63 -14.12
C ILE A 316 1.02 -2.86 -13.99
N TYR A 317 1.90 -3.07 -14.97
CA TYR A 317 2.85 -4.18 -14.99
C TYR A 317 3.80 -4.13 -13.78
N GLU A 318 4.11 -2.95 -13.28
CA GLU A 318 4.84 -2.78 -12.02
C GLU A 318 4.18 -3.52 -10.84
N ASN A 319 2.85 -3.38 -10.68
CA ASN A 319 2.12 -4.12 -9.65
C ASN A 319 2.23 -5.64 -9.86
N ASP A 320 2.23 -6.10 -11.12
CA ASP A 320 2.40 -7.53 -11.44
C ASP A 320 3.80 -8.02 -11.05
N VAL A 321 4.84 -7.25 -11.37
CA VAL A 321 6.24 -7.56 -11.01
C VAL A 321 6.43 -7.61 -9.50
N VAL A 322 5.88 -6.63 -8.77
CA VAL A 322 5.92 -6.60 -7.29
C VAL A 322 5.20 -7.80 -6.70
N LEU A 323 3.99 -8.11 -7.18
CA LEU A 323 3.23 -9.27 -6.73
C LEU A 323 4.00 -10.55 -6.97
N GLY A 324 4.57 -10.71 -8.16
CA GLY A 324 5.41 -11.86 -8.50
C GLY A 324 6.59 -12.02 -7.54
N ARG A 325 7.31 -10.93 -7.27
CA ARG A 325 8.42 -10.92 -6.30
C ARG A 325 7.98 -11.35 -4.90
N LEU A 326 6.83 -10.87 -4.42
CA LEU A 326 6.28 -11.26 -3.11
C LEU A 326 5.89 -12.74 -3.07
N ILE A 327 5.18 -13.23 -4.08
CA ILE A 327 4.80 -14.65 -4.14
C ILE A 327 6.06 -15.53 -4.22
N ASP A 328 7.02 -15.18 -5.09
CA ASP A 328 8.25 -15.95 -5.25
C ASP A 328 9.04 -16.01 -3.93
N TYR A 329 9.13 -14.90 -3.20
CA TYR A 329 9.77 -14.85 -1.87
C TYR A 329 9.06 -15.75 -0.85
N LEU A 330 7.73 -15.61 -0.72
CA LEU A 330 6.94 -16.40 0.23
C LEU A 330 6.91 -17.90 -0.09
N GLN A 331 7.18 -18.31 -1.33
CA GLN A 331 7.30 -19.72 -1.70
C GLN A 331 8.67 -20.31 -1.37
N GLN A 332 9.68 -19.46 -1.22
CA GLN A 332 11.08 -19.85 -0.98
C GLN A 332 11.48 -19.77 0.50
N THR A 333 10.63 -19.19 1.34
CA THR A 333 10.85 -18.98 2.78
C THR A 333 9.79 -19.70 3.58
#